data_AF-A0A2J4G9M1-F1
#
_entry.id   AF-A0A2J4G9M1-F1
#
_cell.length_a   1.000
_cell.length_b   1.000
_cell.length_c   1.000
_cell.angle_alpha   90.00
_cell.angle_beta   90.00
_cell.angle_gamma   90.00
#
_symmetry.space_group_name_H-M   'P 1'
#
loop_
_entity.id
_entity.type
_entity.pdbx_description
1 polymer ?
#
loop_
_entity_poly.entity_id
_entity_poly.type
_entity_poly.pdbx_seq_one_letter_code
_entity_poly.pdbx_strand_id
1 'polypeptide(L)'
;MDELSRIVFWVWRIGESEKSLVEISKNVEKAREVLELLQKYSLVDVKKKGRIFLVSLSDKGFGVYKKIREIREIVGLEPESPPRIQPERGVAEPQAEGLEPGGLPSFLVGNPWLGVLAKRGRERLGL
;
A
#
# COMPACT_ATOMS: atom_id res chain seq x y z
N MET A 1 13.72 8.57 17.77
CA MET A 1 13.91 8.80 16.33
C MET A 1 13.88 10.29 16.11
N ASP A 2 14.92 10.80 15.48
CA ASP A 2 15.18 12.22 15.26
C ASP A 2 14.19 12.79 14.23
N GLU A 3 13.95 14.10 14.25
CA GLU A 3 12.99 14.75 13.34
C GLU A 3 13.36 14.51 11.86
N LEU A 4 14.65 14.62 11.52
CA LEU A 4 15.18 14.33 10.19
C LEU A 4 14.91 12.89 9.77
N SER A 5 15.17 11.93 10.65
CA SER A 5 14.95 10.50 10.41
C SER A 5 13.47 10.20 10.15
N ARG A 6 12.55 10.87 10.86
CA ARG A 6 11.10 10.79 10.59
C ARG A 6 10.77 11.35 9.20
N ILE A 7 11.31 12.50 8.82
CA ILE A 7 11.06 13.12 7.52
C ILE A 7 11.54 12.21 6.38
N VAL A 8 12.80 11.75 6.44
CA VAL A 8 13.39 10.86 5.44
C VAL A 8 12.54 9.60 5.26
N PHE A 9 12.13 8.98 6.37
CA PHE A 9 11.27 7.80 6.33
C PHE A 9 9.94 8.06 5.62
N TRP A 10 9.24 9.15 5.95
CA TRP A 10 7.93 9.42 5.38
C TRP A 10 7.99 9.93 3.94
N VAL A 11 8.99 10.72 3.58
CA VAL A 11 9.23 11.14 2.19
C VAL A 11 9.51 9.92 1.31
N TRP A 12 10.38 9.02 1.76
CA TRP A 12 10.63 7.75 1.06
C TRP A 12 9.37 6.89 0.95
N ARG A 13 8.58 6.82 2.03
CA ARG A 13 7.36 6.03 2.08
C ARG A 13 6.26 6.57 1.19
N ILE A 14 6.12 7.89 1.03
CA ILE A 14 5.16 8.48 0.08
C ILE A 14 5.65 8.20 -1.34
N GLY A 15 6.93 8.48 -1.62
CA GLY A 15 7.55 8.26 -2.92
C GLY A 15 6.92 9.11 -4.02
N GLU A 16 6.92 8.60 -5.25
CA GLU A 16 6.45 9.31 -6.44
C GLU A 16 4.91 9.28 -6.61
N SER A 17 4.19 8.55 -5.74
CA SER A 17 2.75 8.31 -5.87
C SER A 17 1.93 9.20 -4.93
N GLU A 18 0.73 9.57 -5.36
CA GLU A 18 -0.27 10.17 -4.48
C GLU A 18 -0.77 9.12 -3.48
N LYS A 19 -0.80 9.47 -2.19
CA LYS A 19 -1.30 8.59 -1.13
C LYS A 19 -2.47 9.20 -0.39
N SER A 20 -3.43 8.38 -0.03
CA SER A 20 -4.50 8.77 0.88
C SER A 20 -3.98 8.85 2.32
N LEU A 21 -4.72 9.59 3.17
CA LEU A 21 -4.45 9.69 4.60
C LEU A 21 -4.36 8.31 5.30
N VAL A 22 -5.19 7.35 4.87
CA VAL A 22 -5.23 5.97 5.39
C VAL A 22 -4.00 5.16 4.97
N GLU A 23 -3.48 5.40 3.76
CA GLU A 23 -2.28 4.75 3.23
C GLU A 23 -1.01 5.24 3.91
N ILE A 24 -1.01 6.48 4.42
CA ILE A 24 0.07 6.99 5.27
C ILE A 24 0.05 6.27 6.61
N SER A 25 -1.09 6.26 7.31
CA SER A 25 -1.25 5.48 8.53
C SER A 25 -2.71 5.10 8.77
N LYS A 26 -2.93 3.88 9.26
CA LYS A 26 -4.23 3.44 9.79
C LYS A 26 -4.64 4.24 11.04
N ASN A 27 -3.68 4.81 11.77
CA ASN A 27 -3.94 5.69 12.91
C ASN A 27 -4.08 7.14 12.42
N VAL A 28 -5.27 7.71 12.62
CA VAL A 28 -5.63 9.05 12.15
C VAL A 28 -4.80 10.14 12.82
N GLU A 29 -4.53 10.04 14.12
CA GLU A 29 -3.71 11.02 14.87
C GLU A 29 -2.28 11.01 14.34
N LYS A 30 -1.71 9.81 14.19
CA LYS A 30 -0.35 9.66 13.65
C LYS A 30 -0.25 10.17 12.22
N ALA A 31 -1.26 9.94 11.39
CA ALA A 31 -1.27 10.45 10.02
C ALA A 31 -1.34 11.98 9.98
N ARG A 32 -2.10 12.60 10.89
CA ARG A 32 -2.16 14.06 11.05
C ARG A 32 -0.83 14.64 11.50
N GLU A 33 -0.20 14.07 12.53
CA GLU A 33 1.13 14.51 12.99
C GLU A 33 2.17 14.46 11.86
N VAL A 34 2.14 13.39 11.05
CA VAL A 34 3.06 13.24 9.91
C VAL A 34 2.78 14.29 8.84
N LEU A 35 1.51 14.58 8.56
CA LEU A 35 1.15 15.63 7.62
C LEU A 35 1.59 17.02 8.11
N GLU A 36 1.34 17.34 9.37
CA GLU A 36 1.77 18.60 9.98
C GLU A 36 3.30 18.75 9.90
N LEU A 37 4.03 17.67 10.22
CA LEU A 37 5.49 17.64 10.11
C LEU A 37 5.95 17.90 8.67
N LEU A 38 5.39 17.22 7.68
CA LEU A 38 5.81 17.38 6.28
C LEU A 38 5.37 18.72 5.68
N GLN A 39 4.22 19.25 6.09
CA GLN A 39 3.72 20.56 5.70
C GLN A 39 4.56 21.70 6.29
N LYS A 40 4.99 21.57 7.55
CA LYS A 40 5.89 22.54 8.22
C LYS A 40 7.15 22.81 7.39
N TYR A 41 7.65 21.81 6.66
CA TYR A 41 8.83 21.93 5.79
C TYR A 41 8.51 22.13 4.31
N SER A 42 7.22 22.26 3.96
CA SER A 42 6.69 22.39 2.59
C SER A 42 7.10 21.24 1.67
N LEU A 43 7.13 20.02 2.20
CA LEU A 43 7.54 18.81 1.45
C LEU A 43 6.37 18.09 0.78
N VAL A 44 5.14 18.50 1.07
CA VAL A 44 3.93 17.78 0.69
C VAL A 44 2.82 18.74 0.30
N ASP A 45 2.08 18.36 -0.73
CA ASP A 45 0.84 18.99 -1.17
C ASP A 45 -0.35 18.11 -0.82
N VAL A 46 -1.41 18.73 -0.30
CA VAL A 46 -2.65 18.03 0.08
C VAL A 46 -3.78 18.49 -0.82
N LYS A 47 -4.30 17.58 -1.64
CA LYS A 47 -5.43 17.81 -2.53
C LYS A 47 -6.67 17.10 -1.98
N LYS A 48 -7.78 17.83 -1.90
CA LYS A 48 -9.07 17.23 -1.53
C LYS A 48 -9.81 16.78 -2.78
N LYS A 49 -9.99 15.47 -2.95
CA LYS A 49 -10.77 14.86 -4.04
C LYS A 49 -12.06 14.28 -3.46
N GLY A 50 -13.10 15.09 -3.44
CA GLY A 50 -14.39 14.73 -2.83
C GLY A 50 -14.28 14.58 -1.31
N ARG A 51 -14.50 13.36 -0.81
CA ARG A 51 -14.40 13.02 0.63
C ARG A 51 -13.01 12.52 1.05
N ILE A 52 -12.09 12.34 0.10
CA ILE A 52 -10.76 11.77 0.35
C ILE A 52 -9.70 12.87 0.22
N PHE A 53 -8.72 12.85 1.14
CA PHE A 53 -7.53 13.68 1.06
C PHE A 53 -6.41 12.87 0.42
N LEU A 54 -5.90 13.38 -0.69
CA LEU A 54 -4.73 12.85 -1.39
C LEU A 54 -3.53 13.71 -1.06
N VAL A 55 -2.41 13.03 -0.83
CA VAL A 55 -1.17 13.59 -0.31
C VAL A 55 -0.09 13.22 -1.29
N SER A 56 0.53 14.22 -1.91
CA SER A 56 1.63 14.07 -2.86
C SER A 56 2.86 14.81 -2.35
N LEU A 57 4.05 14.38 -2.76
CA LEU A 57 5.25 15.20 -2.53
C LEU A 57 5.15 16.49 -3.35
N SER A 58 5.55 17.61 -2.75
CA SER A 58 5.78 18.86 -3.48
C SER A 58 7.08 18.77 -4.28
N ASP A 59 7.37 19.76 -5.14
CA ASP A 59 8.65 19.81 -5.88
C ASP A 59 9.87 19.71 -4.95
N LYS A 60 9.78 20.35 -3.79
CA LYS A 60 10.81 20.29 -2.74
C LYS A 60 10.89 18.91 -2.11
N GLY A 61 9.74 18.30 -1.79
CA GLY A 61 9.68 16.93 -1.27
C GLY A 61 10.25 15.90 -2.25
N PHE A 62 9.97 16.09 -3.53
CA PHE A 62 10.49 15.25 -4.61
C PHE A 62 12.01 15.40 -4.77
N GLY A 63 12.55 16.61 -4.62
CA GLY A 63 13.99 16.84 -4.55
C GLY A 63 14.66 16.08 -3.40
N VAL A 64 14.03 16.07 -2.22
CA VAL A 64 14.51 15.28 -1.07
C VAL A 64 14.44 13.78 -1.37
N TYR A 65 13.32 13.31 -1.95
CA TYR A 65 13.14 11.92 -2.34
C TYR A 65 14.24 11.44 -3.32
N LYS A 66 14.56 12.23 -4.34
CA LYS A 66 15.65 11.93 -5.29
C LYS A 66 17.01 11.78 -4.61
N LYS A 67 17.36 12.70 -3.71
CA LYS A 67 18.60 12.61 -2.95
C LYS A 67 18.67 11.37 -2.06
N ILE A 68 17.55 11.01 -1.42
CA ILE A 68 17.47 9.77 -0.62
C ILE A 68 17.70 8.56 -1.52
N ARG A 69 17.09 8.54 -2.71
CA ARG A 69 17.27 7.47 -3.69
C ARG A 69 18.74 7.35 -4.14
N GLU A 70 19.36 8.46 -4.52
CA GLU A 70 20.79 8.52 -4.88
C GLU A 70 21.69 7.99 -3.76
N ILE A 71 21.44 8.40 -2.50
CA ILE A 71 22.21 7.92 -1.34
C ILE A 71 22.05 6.41 -1.17
N ARG A 72 20.84 5.87 -1.33
CA ARG A 72 20.61 4.42 -1.23
C ARG A 72 21.35 3.65 -2.31
N GLU A 73 21.34 4.15 -3.54
CA GLU A 73 22.08 3.58 -4.67
C GLU A 73 23.60 3.57 -4.38
N ILE A 74 24.15 4.65 -3.83
CA ILE A 74 25.58 4.73 -3.44
C ILE A 74 25.94 3.70 -2.36
N VAL A 75 25.05 3.50 -1.39
CA VAL A 75 25.27 2.56 -0.26
C VAL A 75 25.01 1.11 -0.66
N GLY A 76 24.59 0.84 -1.91
CA GLY A 76 24.26 -0.51 -2.38
C GLY A 76 22.95 -1.05 -1.79
N LEU A 77 22.11 -0.18 -1.24
CA LEU A 77 20.75 -0.52 -0.86
C LEU A 77 19.91 -0.44 -2.14
N GLU A 78 19.67 -1.59 -2.80
CA GLU A 78 18.83 -1.65 -4.00
C GLU A 78 17.55 -0.82 -3.84
N PRO A 79 17.05 -0.21 -4.93
CA PRO A 79 15.79 0.49 -4.92
C PRO A 79 14.68 -0.55 -4.82
N GLU A 80 14.46 -1.10 -3.63
CA GLU A 80 13.15 -1.62 -3.29
C GLU A 80 12.19 -0.47 -3.59
N SER A 81 11.27 -0.71 -4.54
CA SER A 81 10.20 0.23 -4.84
C SER A 81 9.64 0.77 -3.52
N PRO A 82 9.33 2.08 -3.41
CA PRO A 82 8.86 2.68 -2.15
C PRO A 82 7.80 1.75 -1.59
N PRO A 83 7.92 1.30 -0.32
CA PRO A 83 7.23 0.11 0.16
C PRO A 83 5.78 0.19 -0.24
N ARG A 84 5.42 -0.60 -1.27
CA ARG A 84 4.02 -0.85 -1.55
C ARG A 84 3.49 -1.35 -0.24
N ILE A 85 2.39 -0.77 0.20
CA ILE A 85 1.68 -1.26 1.36
C ILE A 85 1.32 -2.70 1.00
N GLN A 86 2.17 -3.65 1.37
CA GLN A 86 1.73 -5.01 1.52
C GLN A 86 0.71 -4.88 2.63
N PRO A 87 -0.60 -5.11 2.35
CA PRO A 87 -1.54 -5.28 3.42
C PRO A 87 -0.91 -6.31 4.36
N GLU A 88 -0.82 -5.98 5.65
CA GLU A 88 -0.33 -6.95 6.63
C GLU A 88 -1.00 -8.28 6.35
N ARG A 89 -0.16 -9.31 6.17
CA ARG A 89 -0.51 -10.68 5.83
C ARG A 89 -1.82 -11.08 6.51
N GLY A 90 -2.87 -11.10 5.71
CA GLY A 90 -4.20 -11.57 6.06
C GLY A 90 -5.06 -11.86 4.83
N VAL A 91 -4.49 -11.81 3.64
CA VAL A 91 -5.12 -12.30 2.42
C VAL A 91 -4.06 -13.11 1.71
N ALA A 92 -4.12 -14.42 1.87
CA ALA A 92 -3.40 -15.34 1.00
C ALA A 92 -3.85 -15.01 -0.43
N GLU A 93 -2.91 -14.59 -1.27
CA GLU A 93 -3.08 -14.74 -2.72
C GLU A 93 -3.37 -16.22 -2.96
N PRO A 94 -4.49 -16.58 -3.61
CA PRO A 94 -4.63 -17.95 -4.07
C PRO A 94 -3.60 -18.13 -5.18
N GLN A 95 -2.46 -18.70 -4.83
CA GLN A 95 -1.64 -19.40 -5.79
C GLN A 95 -2.58 -20.40 -6.45
N ALA A 96 -2.85 -20.19 -7.74
CA ALA A 96 -3.50 -21.20 -8.57
C ALA A 96 -2.48 -22.32 -8.79
N GLU A 97 -2.15 -23.05 -7.72
CA GLU A 97 -1.62 -24.39 -7.84
C GLU A 97 -2.75 -25.22 -8.46
N GLY A 98 -2.44 -25.82 -9.60
CA GLY A 98 -3.39 -26.64 -10.35
C GLY A 98 -4.03 -27.67 -9.42
N LEU A 99 -5.34 -27.54 -9.21
CA LEU A 99 -6.14 -28.60 -8.61
C LEU A 99 -6.09 -29.80 -9.56
N GLU A 100 -5.22 -30.75 -9.26
CA GLU A 100 -5.23 -32.10 -9.85
C GLU A 100 -6.67 -32.65 -9.85
N PRO A 101 -7.14 -33.25 -10.95
CA PRO A 101 -8.51 -33.71 -11.09
C PRO A 101 -8.72 -34.96 -10.24
N GLY A 102 -9.12 -34.78 -8.98
CA GLY A 102 -9.46 -35.89 -8.09
C GLY A 102 -9.35 -35.60 -6.58
N GLY A 103 -8.75 -34.49 -6.18
CA GLY A 103 -8.46 -34.22 -4.76
C GLY A 103 -9.31 -33.12 -4.16
N LEU A 104 -10.64 -33.26 -4.08
CA LEU A 104 -11.41 -32.44 -3.15
C LEU A 104 -11.14 -32.95 -1.72
N PRO A 105 -10.65 -32.10 -0.80
CA PRO A 105 -10.54 -32.47 0.60
C PRO A 105 -11.87 -33.00 1.13
N SER A 106 -11.83 -34.07 1.93
CA SER A 106 -13.03 -34.76 2.41
C SER A 106 -14.01 -33.86 3.17
N PHE A 107 -13.51 -32.80 3.82
CA PHE A 107 -14.33 -31.80 4.51
C PHE A 107 -15.12 -30.86 3.57
N LEU A 108 -14.82 -30.86 2.27
CA LEU A 108 -15.55 -30.11 1.24
C LEU A 108 -16.60 -30.95 0.53
N VAL A 109 -16.52 -32.27 0.64
CA VAL A 109 -17.49 -33.20 0.05
C VAL A 109 -18.85 -33.00 0.73
N GLY A 110 -19.84 -32.52 -0.04
CA GLY A 110 -21.19 -32.28 0.46
C GLY A 110 -21.44 -30.89 1.07
N ASN A 111 -20.50 -29.95 0.98
CA ASN A 111 -20.72 -28.59 1.49
C ASN A 111 -21.70 -27.80 0.59
N PRO A 112 -22.90 -27.43 1.08
CA PRO A 112 -23.93 -26.75 0.28
C PRO A 112 -23.50 -25.36 -0.21
N TRP A 113 -22.54 -24.73 0.49
CA TRP A 113 -22.04 -23.40 0.12
C TRP A 113 -21.17 -23.40 -1.13
N LEU A 114 -20.55 -24.52 -1.50
CA LEU A 114 -19.74 -24.60 -2.72
C LEU A 114 -20.59 -24.40 -3.98
N GLY A 115 -21.81 -24.94 -3.99
CA GLY A 115 -22.76 -24.73 -5.09
C GLY A 115 -23.20 -23.27 -5.19
N VAL A 116 -23.45 -22.61 -4.06
CA VAL A 116 -23.81 -21.19 -3.99
C VAL A 116 -22.68 -20.30 -4.49
N LEU A 117 -21.45 -20.59 -4.06
CA LEU A 117 -20.24 -19.87 -4.49
C LEU A 117 -19.97 -20.07 -5.99
N ALA A 118 -20.11 -21.30 -6.50
CA ALA A 118 -19.94 -21.60 -7.91
C ALA A 118 -21.01 -20.91 -8.79
N LYS A 119 -22.25 -20.81 -8.31
CA LYS A 119 -23.32 -20.08 -9.00
C LYS A 119 -23.03 -18.58 -9.05
N ARG A 120 -22.68 -17.97 -7.92
CA ARG A 120 -22.30 -16.54 -7.86
C ARG A 120 -21.06 -16.22 -8.69
N GLY A 121 -20.09 -17.13 -8.73
CA GLY A 121 -18.89 -16.98 -9.56
C GLY A 121 -19.24 -16.92 -11.05
N ARG A 122 -20.11 -17.83 -11.51
CA ARG A 122 -20.61 -17.85 -12.90
C ARG A 122 -21.39 -16.59 -13.25
N GLU A 123 -22.29 -16.15 -12.38
CA GLU A 123 -23.05 -14.90 -12.56
C GLU A 123 -22.13 -13.68 -12.69
N ARG A 124 -21.02 -13.61 -11.93
CA ARG A 124 -20.02 -12.53 -12.07
C ARG A 124 -19.22 -12.59 -13.37
N LEU A 125 -18.99 -13.78 -13.90
CA LEU A 125 -18.22 -14.00 -15.12
C LEU A 125 -19.10 -14.01 -16.39
N GLY A 126 -20.43 -13.90 -16.25
CA GLY A 126 -21.38 -13.96 -17.37
C GLY A 126 -21.46 -15.33 -18.04
N LEU A 127 -21.19 -16.40 -17.28
CA LEU A 127 -21.20 -17.80 -17.73
C LEU A 127 -22.46 -18.55 -17.29
#